data_AF-A0A3M1UX51-F1
#
_entry.id   AF-A0A3M1UX51-F1
#
_cell.length_a   1.000
_cell.length_b   1.000
_cell.length_c   1.000
_cell.angle_alpha   90.00
_cell.angle_beta   90.00
_cell.angle_gamma   90.00
#
_symmetry.space_group_name_H-M   'P 1'
#
loop_
_entity.id
_entity.type
_entity.pdbx_description
1 polymer ?
#
loop_
_entity_poly.entity_id
_entity_poly.type
_entity_poly.pdbx_seq_one_letter_code
_entity_poly.pdbx_strand_id
1 'polypeptide(L)' 'MAREVSAELVRKVARLARIRLTEDEVATFARQLGQILHYVEILDGVDTEGVEPMAHAADIVNV' A
#
# COMPACT_ATOMS: atom_id res chain seq x y z
N MET A 1 -2.06 11.06 7.40
CA MET A 1 -3.43 11.47 7.02
C MET A 1 -4.11 10.28 6.40
N ALA A 2 -4.77 9.46 7.22
CA ALA A 2 -5.55 8.32 6.75
C ALA A 2 -6.77 8.84 5.99
N ARG A 3 -6.61 8.97 4.68
CA ARG A 3 -7.74 9.22 3.79
C ARG A 3 -8.50 7.91 3.70
N GLU A 4 -9.80 7.98 3.97
CA GLU A 4 -10.74 6.90 3.73
C GLU A 4 -10.49 6.33 2.32
N VAL A 5 -10.23 5.02 2.23
CA VAL A 5 -9.91 4.39 0.94
C VAL A 5 -11.19 4.33 0.12
N SER A 6 -11.24 5.12 -0.95
CA SER A 6 -12.44 5.21 -1.78
C SER A 6 -12.64 3.94 -2.62
N ALA A 7 -13.90 3.58 -2.89
CA ALA A 7 -14.24 2.46 -3.77
C ALA A 7 -13.65 2.64 -5.19
N GLU A 8 -13.50 3.88 -5.67
CA GLU A 8 -12.82 4.18 -6.93
C GLU A 8 -11.34 3.79 -6.88
N LEU A 9 -10.64 4.11 -5.78
CA LEU A 9 -9.25 3.75 -5.58
C LEU A 9 -9.08 2.22 -5.56
N VAL A 10 -9.95 1.50 -4.85
CA VAL A 10 -9.94 0.02 -4.84
C VAL A 10 -10.10 -0.54 -6.25
N ARG A 11 -11.10 -0.08 -7.02
CA ARG A 11 -11.30 -0.53 -8.41
C ARG A 11 -10.11 -0.18 -9.31
N LYS A 12 -9.50 0.99 -9.13
CA LYS A 12 -8.31 1.41 -9.88
C LYS A 12 -7.12 0.49 -9.60
N VAL A 13 -6.84 0.19 -8.33
CA VAL A 13 -5.73 -0.70 -7.93
C VAL A 13 -6.00 -2.13 -8.38
N ALA A 14 -7.23 -2.63 -8.21
CA ALA A 14 -7.62 -3.96 -8.68
C ALA A 14 -7.40 -4.11 -10.21
N ARG A 15 -7.75 -3.08 -10.99
CA ARG A 15 -7.48 -3.05 -12.44
C ARG A 15 -5.98 -3.10 -12.76
N LEU A 16 -5.15 -2.35 -12.03
CA LEU A 16 -3.69 -2.37 -12.21
C LEU A 16 -3.11 -3.76 -11.88
N ALA A 17 -3.63 -4.40 -10.84
CA ALA A 17 -3.25 -5.75 -10.42
C ALA A 17 -3.90 -6.87 -11.25
N ARG A 18 -4.78 -6.55 -12.22
CA ARG A 18 -5.55 -7.50 -13.03
C ARG A 18 -6.44 -8.44 -12.20
N ILE A 19 -6.93 -7.95 -11.06
CA ILE A 19 -7.85 -8.66 -10.17
C ILE A 19 -9.28 -8.18 -10.46
N ARG A 20 -10.19 -9.13 -10.71
CA ARG A 20 -11.63 -8.83 -10.82
C ARG A 20 -12.26 -8.89 -9.44
N LEU A 21 -13.02 -7.86 -9.09
CA LEU A 21 -13.76 -7.77 -7.83
C LEU A 21 -15.24 -7.61 -8.11
N THR A 22 -16.06 -8.18 -7.23
CA THR A 22 -17.48 -7.87 -7.09
C THR A 22 -17.67 -6.58 -6.29
N GLU A 23 -18.88 -6.00 -6.36
CA GLU A 23 -19.17 -4.75 -5.64
C GLU A 23 -19.11 -4.91 -4.10
N ASP A 24 -19.49 -6.08 -3.58
CA ASP A 24 -19.39 -6.38 -2.15
C ASP A 24 -17.92 -6.52 -1.68
N GLU A 25 -17.07 -7.11 -2.52
CA GLU A 25 -15.63 -7.18 -2.28
C GLU A 25 -14.98 -5.80 -2.32
N VAL A 26 -15.42 -4.92 -3.24
CA VAL A 26 -14.93 -3.53 -3.29
C VAL A 26 -15.21 -2.80 -1.98
N ALA A 27 -16.44 -2.90 -1.45
CA ALA A 27 -16.79 -2.27 -0.18
C ALA A 27 -16.00 -2.86 1.00
N THR A 28 -15.76 -4.17 0.98
CA THR A 28 -15.00 -4.86 2.02
C THR A 28 -13.52 -4.46 2.00
N PHE A 29 -12.90 -4.45 0.82
CA PHE A 29 -11.50 -4.09 0.67
C PHE A 29 -11.24 -2.61 0.89
N ALA A 30 -12.19 -1.72 0.60
CA ALA A 30 -12.09 -0.31 0.98
C ALA A 30 -11.88 -0.16 2.50
N ARG A 31 -12.67 -0.84 3.32
CA ARG A 31 -12.53 -0.79 4.79
C ARG A 31 -11.22 -1.42 5.26
N GLN A 32 -10.91 -2.63 4.78
CA GLN A 32 -9.73 -3.37 5.23
C GLN A 32 -8.42 -2.68 4.83
N LEU A 33 -8.32 -2.17 3.59
CA LEU A 33 -7.15 -1.42 3.15
C LEU A 33 -6.99 -0.12 3.93
N GLY A 34 -8.09 0.56 4.27
CA GLY A 34 -8.05 1.72 5.14
C GLY A 34 -7.45 1.41 6.52
N GLN A 35 -7.83 0.29 7.13
CA GLN A 35 -7.27 -0.16 8.41
C GLN A 35 -5.78 -0.48 8.32
N ILE A 36 -5.35 -1.16 7.25
CA ILE A 36 -3.93 -1.48 7.03
C ILE A 36 -3.12 -0.19 6.85
N LEU A 37 -3.58 0.74 6.01
CA LEU A 37 -2.88 2.00 5.78
C LEU A 37 -2.78 2.82 7.05
N HIS A 38 -3.85 2.88 7.86
CA HIS A 38 -3.82 3.56 9.15
C HIS A 38 -2.79 2.92 10.10
N TYR A 39 -2.68 1.60 10.13
CA TYR A 39 -1.65 0.92 10.92
C TYR A 39 -0.24 1.25 10.44
N VAL A 40 -0.01 1.38 9.12
CA VAL A 40 1.30 1.72 8.55
C VAL A 40 1.73 3.14 8.90
N GLU A 41 0.81 4.07 9.18
CA GLU A 41 1.14 5.45 9.60
C GLU A 41 2.02 5.52 10.85
N ILE A 42 2.11 4.45 11.66
CA ILE A 42 3.06 4.39 12.79
C ILE A 42 4.52 4.59 12.35
N LEU A 43 4.83 4.22 11.10
CA LEU A 43 6.17 4.34 10.54
C LEU A 43 6.54 5.79 10.20
N ASP A 44 5.56 6.69 10.00
CA ASP A 44 5.79 8.12 9.74
C ASP A 44 6.47 8.82 10.95
N GLY A 45 6.41 8.20 12.14
CA GLY A 45 7.08 8.70 13.34
C GLY A 45 8.57 8.38 13.42
N VAL A 46 9.13 7.68 12.44
CA VAL A 46 10.55 7.31 12.40
C VAL A 46 11.31 8.25 11.48
N ASP A 47 12.35 8.88 12.00
CA ASP A 47 13.26 9.73 11.21
C ASP A 47 14.10 8.88 10.26
N THR A 48 14.04 9.21 8.98
CA THR A 48 14.79 8.56 7.90
C THR A 48 15.67 9.57 7.14
N GLU A 49 15.87 10.78 7.68
CA GLU A 49 16.72 11.79 7.05
C GLU A 49 18.16 11.28 6.91
N GLY A 50 18.70 11.34 5.69
CA GLY A 50 20.06 10.88 5.36
C GLY A 50 20.24 9.36 5.33
N VAL A 51 19.18 8.56 5.48
CA VAL A 51 19.22 7.10 5.36
C VAL A 51 18.90 6.69 3.92
N GLU A 52 19.85 6.02 3.26
CA GLU A 52 19.64 5.51 1.90
C GLU A 52 18.67 4.30 1.88
N PRO A 53 17.71 4.24 0.94
CA PRO A 53 16.80 3.11 0.80
C PRO A 53 17.53 1.81 0.42
N MET A 54 17.16 0.69 1.06
CA MET A 54 17.72 -0.64 0.76
C MET A 54 16.74 -1.49 -0.06
N ALA A 55 17.09 -1.77 -1.33
CA ALA A 55 16.29 -2.62 -2.22
C ALA A 55 16.62 -4.13 -2.10
N HIS A 56 17.87 -4.46 -1.81
CA HIS A 56 18.37 -5.83 -1.69
C HIS A 56 19.15 -5.97 -0.39
N ALA A 57 19.01 -7.12 0.29
CA ALA A 57 19.76 -7.40 1.51
C ALA A 57 21.26 -7.65 1.27
N ALA A 58 21.64 -7.92 0.03
CA ALA A 58 23.01 -8.10 -0.42
C ALA A 58 23.27 -7.27 -1.68
N ASP A 59 24.53 -6.93 -1.92
CA ASP A 59 24.94 -6.14 -3.07
C ASP A 59 24.69 -6.90 -4.38
N ILE A 60 24.04 -6.24 -5.34
CA ILE A 60 23.87 -6.78 -6.68
C ILE A 60 25.07 -6.37 -7.53
N VAL A 61 25.78 -7.37 -8.03
CA VAL A 61 26.83 -7.23 -9.04
C VAL A 61 26.44 -8.03 -10.27
N ASN A 62 26.69 -7.48 -11.47
CA ASN A 62 26.54 -8.25 -12.70
C ASN A 62 27.70 -9.24 -12.79
N VAL A 63 27.39 -10.53 -12.89
CA VAL A 63 28.33 -11.64 -13.12
C VAL A 63 28.30 -12.09 -14.57
#